data_AF-A0A9C9N6A3-F1
#
_entry.id   AF-A0A9C9N6A3-F1
#
_cell.length_a   1.000
_cell.length_b   1.000
_cell.length_c   1.000
_cell.angle_alpha   90.00
_cell.angle_beta   90.00
_cell.angle_gamma   90.00
#
_symmetry.space_group_name_H-M   'P 1'
#
loop_
_entity.id
_entity.type
_entity.pdbx_description
1 polymer ?
#
loop_
_entity_poly.entity_id
_entity_poly.type
_entity_poly.pdbx_seq_one_letter_code
_entity_poly.pdbx_strand_id
1 'polypeptide(L)'
;MTPNREPHILTVDLGTSDGKSALVSTTDRGAGWKFQHVPLHVLPNGGAEQNPPNWWDAIVTSWVTDNRDPGAIHYNEALIRFSGTNADKFPESVPCTEI
;
A
#
# COMPACT_ATOMS: atom_id res chain seq x y z
N MET A 1 11.46 -26.65 16.35
CA MET A 1 11.33 -26.31 14.92
C MET A 1 10.55 -25.01 14.84
N THR A 2 11.14 -23.93 14.32
CA THR A 2 10.36 -22.78 13.88
C THR A 2 9.45 -23.24 12.74
N PRO A 3 8.15 -22.86 12.71
CA PRO A 3 7.29 -23.16 11.58
C PRO A 3 7.98 -22.65 10.31
N ASN A 4 8.03 -23.47 9.27
CA ASN A 4 8.54 -23.05 7.98
C ASN A 4 7.62 -21.92 7.50
N ARG A 5 8.10 -20.68 7.49
CA ARG A 5 7.29 -19.54 7.06
C ARG A 5 7.13 -19.66 5.55
N GLU A 6 5.90 -19.77 5.08
CA GLU A 6 5.59 -19.73 3.64
C GLU A 6 6.23 -18.48 3.01
N PRO A 7 6.90 -18.62 1.84
CA PRO A 7 7.49 -17.48 1.16
C PRO A 7 6.39 -16.55 0.65
N HIS A 8 6.57 -15.25 0.86
CA HIS A 8 5.67 -14.22 0.37
C HIS A 8 6.42 -13.20 -0.47
N ILE A 9 5.80 -12.76 -1.55
CA ILE A 9 6.29 -11.70 -2.44
C ILE A 9 5.47 -10.44 -2.15
N LEU A 10 6.15 -9.33 -1.83
CA LEU A 10 5.54 -8.01 -1.82
C LEU A 10 5.51 -7.48 -3.26
N THR A 11 4.32 -7.21 -3.78
CA THR A 11 4.14 -6.58 -5.09
C THR A 11 3.68 -5.15 -4.92
N VAL A 12 4.14 -4.26 -5.80
CA VAL A 12 3.66 -2.87 -5.90
C VAL A 12 3.13 -2.69 -7.32
N ASP A 13 1.85 -2.34 -7.44
CA ASP A 13 1.17 -2.04 -8.70
C ASP A 13 0.89 -0.54 -8.76
N LEU A 14 1.46 0.14 -9.76
CA LEU A 14 1.27 1.57 -9.97
C LEU A 14 0.34 1.77 -11.16
N GLY A 15 -0.97 1.82 -10.88
CA GLY A 15 -1.99 2.12 -11.89
C GLY A 15 -2.20 3.62 -12.02
N THR A 16 -2.68 4.13 -13.15
CA THR A 16 -2.71 5.59 -13.44
C THR A 16 -3.32 6.48 -12.36
N SER A 17 -4.21 5.96 -11.50
CA SER A 17 -4.86 6.72 -10.43
C SER A 17 -4.57 6.21 -9.02
N ASP A 18 -3.92 5.06 -8.86
CA ASP A 18 -3.79 4.40 -7.56
C ASP A 18 -2.45 3.65 -7.43
N GLY A 19 -1.81 3.79 -6.27
CA GLY A 19 -0.72 2.93 -5.84
C GLY A 19 -1.26 1.77 -5.01
N LYS A 20 -0.95 0.53 -5.40
CA LYS A 20 -1.36 -0.68 -4.67
C LYS A 20 -0.17 -1.47 -4.17
N SER A 21 -0.32 -2.11 -3.02
CA SER A 21 0.57 -3.14 -2.53
C SER A 21 -0.20 -4.45 -2.33
N ALA A 22 0.46 -5.58 -2.56
CA ALA A 22 -0.10 -6.88 -2.19
C ALA A 22 0.98 -7.80 -1.65
N LEU A 23 0.59 -8.66 -0.71
CA LEU A 23 1.41 -9.79 -0.31
C LEU A 23 0.87 -11.04 -1.03
N VAL A 24 1.72 -11.71 -1.79
CA VAL A 24 1.34 -12.87 -2.60
C VAL A 24 2.12 -14.09 -2.12
N SER A 25 1.41 -15.16 -1.72
CA SER A 25 2.05 -16.43 -1.40
C SER A 25 2.59 -17.08 -2.68
N THR A 26 3.72 -17.79 -2.60
CA THR A 26 4.26 -18.57 -3.72
C THR A 26 3.51 -19.87 -3.97
N THR A 27 2.68 -20.29 -3.03
CA THR A 27 1.95 -21.56 -3.01
C THR A 27 0.44 -21.36 -3.14
N ASP A 28 -0.09 -20.25 -2.62
CA ASP A 28 -1.51 -19.87 -2.65
C ASP A 28 -1.75 -18.52 -3.37
N ARG A 29 -2.90 -18.34 -4.05
CA ARG A 29 -3.21 -17.06 -4.72
C ARG A 29 -3.53 -15.97 -3.69
N GLY A 30 -2.71 -14.90 -3.68
CA GLY A 30 -2.95 -13.60 -3.04
C GLY A 30 -3.29 -13.64 -1.54
N ALA A 31 -2.33 -13.33 -0.66
CA ALA A 31 -2.58 -13.26 0.78
C ALA A 31 -3.38 -12.01 1.17
N GLY A 32 -3.26 -10.92 0.40
CA GLY A 32 -4.15 -9.76 0.46
C GLY A 32 -3.49 -8.48 -0.08
N TRP A 33 -4.24 -7.38 -0.15
CA TRP A 33 -3.83 -6.17 -0.86
C TRP A 33 -4.42 -4.90 -0.25
N LYS A 34 -3.76 -3.76 -0.51
CA LYS A 34 -4.22 -2.40 -0.15
C LYS A 34 -3.93 -1.45 -1.30
N PHE A 35 -4.77 -0.45 -1.53
CA PHE A 35 -4.49 0.63 -2.46
C PHE A 35 -4.67 2.00 -1.83
N GLN A 36 -4.06 2.99 -2.46
CA GLN A 36 -4.13 4.40 -2.10
C GLN A 36 -4.28 5.23 -3.35
N HIS A 37 -5.26 6.13 -3.34
CA HIS A 37 -5.57 6.99 -4.46
C HIS A 37 -4.55 8.12 -4.59
N VAL A 38 -4.12 8.40 -5.83
CA VAL A 38 -3.24 9.52 -6.16
C VAL A 38 -4.03 10.52 -7.04
N PRO A 39 -4.38 11.70 -6.49
CA PRO A 39 -5.20 12.67 -7.20
C PRO A 39 -4.63 13.07 -8.56
N LEU A 40 -5.50 13.10 -9.57
CA LEU A 40 -5.18 13.58 -10.90
C LEU A 40 -5.46 15.08 -11.01
N HIS A 41 -4.44 15.84 -11.43
CA HIS A 41 -4.58 17.25 -11.77
C HIS A 41 -4.83 17.38 -13.27
N VAL A 42 -6.06 17.74 -13.63
CA VAL A 42 -6.40 18.03 -15.03
C VAL A 42 -6.09 19.50 -15.33
N LEU A 43 -5.24 19.72 -16.32
CA LEU A 43 -4.80 21.04 -16.76
C LEU A 43 -5.73 21.60 -17.86
N PRO A 44 -5.82 22.94 -18.01
CA PRO A 44 -6.55 23.53 -19.12
C PRO A 44 -5.92 23.05 -20.44
N ASN A 45 -6.75 22.63 -21.41
CA ASN A 45 -6.39 21.95 -22.68
C ASN A 45 -6.37 20.40 -22.67
N GLY A 46 -6.66 19.75 -21.54
CA GLY A 46 -6.67 18.28 -21.45
C GLY A 46 -5.35 17.65 -21.01
N GLY A 47 -4.37 18.44 -20.57
CA GLY A 47 -3.21 17.92 -19.84
C GLY A 47 -3.62 17.21 -18.53
N ALA A 48 -2.79 16.27 -18.10
CA ALA A 48 -3.06 15.40 -16.95
C ALA A 48 -1.74 15.16 -16.21
N GLU A 49 -1.65 15.62 -14.96
CA GLU A 49 -0.44 15.53 -14.13
C GLU A 49 -0.77 14.97 -12.75
N GLN A 50 0.22 14.38 -12.10
CA GLN A 50 0.15 13.91 -10.72
C GLN A 50 1.40 14.36 -9.97
N ASN A 51 1.26 14.64 -8.69
CA ASN A 51 2.36 15.11 -7.85
C ASN A 51 3.24 13.94 -7.39
N PRO A 52 4.55 13.89 -7.69
CA PRO A 52 5.42 12.77 -7.31
C PRO A 52 5.48 12.44 -5.80
N PRO A 53 5.48 13.41 -4.88
CA PRO A 53 5.27 13.17 -3.44
C PRO A 53 4.02 12.33 -3.11
N ASN A 54 2.88 12.57 -3.76
CA ASN A 54 1.65 11.82 -3.48
C ASN A 54 1.80 10.33 -3.84
N TRP A 55 2.61 10.03 -4.87
CA TRP A 55 2.95 8.66 -5.23
C TRP A 55 3.81 7.97 -4.19
N TRP A 56 4.78 8.69 -3.64
CA TRP A 56 5.60 8.17 -2.54
C TRP A 56 4.74 7.82 -1.33
N ASP A 57 3.87 8.74 -0.92
CA ASP A 57 2.97 8.52 0.22
C ASP A 57 2.02 7.34 -0.03
N ALA A 58 1.42 7.23 -1.22
CA ALA A 58 0.55 6.12 -1.60
C ALA A 58 1.27 4.76 -1.57
N ILE A 59 2.51 4.70 -2.04
CA ILE A 59 3.32 3.48 -1.97
C ILE A 59 3.62 3.15 -0.50
N VAL A 60 4.23 4.07 0.24
CA VAL A 60 4.66 3.80 1.63
C VAL A 60 3.48 3.39 2.50
N THR A 61 2.38 4.14 2.46
CA THR A 61 1.19 3.86 3.26
C THR A 61 0.45 2.58 2.85
N SER A 62 0.62 2.10 1.61
CA SER A 62 0.07 0.81 1.19
C SER A 62 0.98 -0.36 1.55
N TRP A 63 2.30 -0.27 1.41
CA TRP A 63 3.19 -1.43 1.65
C TRP A 63 3.57 -1.64 3.12
N VAL A 64 3.46 -0.61 3.97
CA VAL A 64 3.75 -0.74 5.43
C VAL A 64 2.59 -1.29 6.25
N THR A 65 1.49 -1.70 5.62
CA THR A 65 0.38 -2.37 6.30
C THR A 65 0.50 -3.88 6.25
N ASP A 66 -0.01 -4.53 7.29
CA ASP A 66 -0.26 -5.96 7.25
C ASP A 66 -1.59 -6.21 6.54
N ASN A 67 -1.51 -6.69 5.29
CA ASN A 67 -2.66 -6.92 4.44
C ASN A 67 -3.04 -8.42 4.36
N ARG A 68 -2.48 -9.29 5.21
CA ARG A 68 -2.71 -10.75 5.15
C ARG A 68 -4.11 -11.18 5.59
N ASP A 69 -4.80 -10.32 6.34
CA ASP A 69 -6.22 -10.45 6.64
C ASP A 69 -6.93 -9.19 6.12
N PRO A 70 -7.74 -9.29 5.05
CA PRO A 70 -8.44 -8.15 4.50
C PRO A 70 -9.49 -7.55 5.46
N GLY A 71 -9.92 -8.30 6.48
CA GLY A 71 -10.83 -7.80 7.52
C GLY A 71 -10.14 -7.08 8.67
N ALA A 72 -8.80 -7.10 8.75
CA ALA A 72 -8.02 -6.58 9.87
C ALA A 72 -6.76 -5.83 9.41
N ILE A 73 -6.89 -5.00 8.37
CA ILE A 73 -5.78 -4.21 7.84
C ILE A 73 -5.34 -3.14 8.85
N HIS A 74 -4.05 -3.16 9.19
CA HIS A 74 -3.44 -2.19 10.10
C HIS A 74 -1.98 -1.93 9.70
N TYR A 75 -1.42 -0.80 10.15
CA TYR A 75 0.00 -0.54 9.98
C TYR A 75 0.83 -1.56 10.75
N ASN A 76 1.85 -2.11 10.11
CA ASN A 76 2.78 -3.03 10.75
C ASN A 76 3.97 -2.25 11.32
N GLU A 77 4.16 -2.31 12.64
CA GLU A 77 5.23 -1.58 13.33
C GLU A 77 6.64 -1.87 12.78
N ALA A 78 6.92 -3.13 12.40
CA ALA A 78 8.21 -3.50 11.85
C ALA A 78 8.42 -2.89 10.46
N LEU A 79 7.38 -2.88 9.62
CA LEU A 79 7.45 -2.27 8.28
C LEU A 79 7.54 -0.74 8.37
N ILE A 80 6.82 -0.09 9.29
CA ILE A 80 7.00 1.34 9.59
C ILE A 80 8.46 1.63 9.93
N ARG A 81 9.04 0.85 10.85
CA ARG A 81 10.44 1.03 11.24
C ARG A 81 11.39 0.83 10.05
N PHE A 82 11.15 -0.17 9.20
CA PHE A 82 11.98 -0.40 8.00
C PHE A 82 11.85 0.70 6.95
N SER A 83 10.71 1.39 6.87
CA SER A 83 10.52 2.51 5.95
C SER A 83 11.38 3.74 6.28
N GLY A 84 11.89 3.84 7.52
CA GLY A 84 12.62 5.02 8.00
C GLY A 84 11.73 6.25 8.24
N THR A 85 10.41 6.12 8.14
CA THR A 85 9.42 7.19 8.35
C THR A 85 8.91 7.18 9.79
N ASN A 86 8.70 8.37 10.37
CA ASN A 86 8.11 8.47 11.71
C ASN A 86 6.63 8.04 11.71
N ALA A 87 6.21 7.29 12.72
CA ALA A 87 4.88 6.69 12.79
C ALA A 87 3.74 7.74 12.78
N ASP A 88 4.00 8.92 13.35
CA ASP A 88 3.08 10.06 13.40
C ASP A 88 2.82 10.73 12.04
N LYS A 89 3.63 10.42 11.02
CA LYS A 89 3.45 10.92 9.65
C LYS A 89 2.50 10.08 8.81
N PHE A 90 2.11 8.91 9.30
CA PHE A 90 1.16 8.06 8.60
C PHE A 90 -0.26 8.55 8.86
N PRO A 91 -1.10 8.68 7.82
CA PRO A 91 -2.49 9.05 7.99
C PRO A 91 -3.25 7.96 8.75
N GLU A 92 -4.46 8.27 9.20
CA GLU A 92 -5.36 7.24 9.77
C GLU A 92 -5.65 6.15 8.72
N SER A 93 -5.66 4.88 9.16
CA SER A 93 -5.98 3.76 8.29
C SER A 93 -7.49 3.65 8.13
N VAL A 94 -8.01 4.11 6.99
CA VAL A 94 -9.43 4.04 6.64
C VAL A 94 -9.68 2.86 5.69
N PRO A 95 -10.72 2.03 5.92
CA PRO A 95 -11.10 0.98 4.99
C PRO A 95 -11.42 1.52 3.60
N CYS A 96 -11.01 0.81 2.55
CA CYS A 96 -11.32 1.21 1.17
C CYS A 96 -12.83 1.22 0.84
N THR A 97 -13.66 0.60 1.67
CA THR A 97 -15.14 0.60 1.56
C THR A 97 -15.79 1.88 2.09
N GLU A 98 -15.02 2.76 2.74
CA GLU A 98 -15.51 4.03 3.29
C GLU A 98 -15.21 5.23 2.36
N ILE A 99 -14.70 4.97 1.14
CA ILE A 99 -14.40 5.97 0.11
C ILE A 99 -15.63 6.23 -0.77
#